data_AF-A0A7K9KYV4-F1
#
_entry.id   AF-A0A7K9KYV4-F1
#
_cell.length_a   1.000
_cell.length_b   1.000
_cell.length_c   1.000
_cell.angle_alpha   90.00
_cell.angle_beta   90.00
_cell.angle_gamma   90.00
#
_symmetry.space_group_name_H-M   'P 1'
#
loop_
_entity.id
_entity.type
_entity.pdbx_description
1 polymer ?
#
loop_
_entity_poly.entity_id
_entity_poly.type
_entity_poly.pdbx_seq_one_letter_code
_entity_poly.pdbx_strand_id
1 'polypeptide(L)'
;MQTFVNVFLGFFIFESVGAAPISDTIIYDSEFYDTPLGELPHPFAYDENKQSDQVETDVGMELPSAIQESFSSASLTEETEDEASTPKLIDGSSAQGSGVLGPQTKDGLPTCLLCTCLGTTVYCDDRELDAVPPLPKKTTYFYSRYNRIKKISRNDFANLNHLKRIDLTANFISDIHKDAFRRLPQLQELVLRDNRIRQLPELPSTLTFIDVSKNRLGRRGIPNEAFKNLYELQHLYITDNNLDHIPLPLPESLQALHLQNNNIQEIHEDTFCKMRDFTYVRRALEDIRLDGNPINLSKTPYAYMCLPRLPVGNLI
;
A
#
# COMPACT_ATOMS: atom_id res chain seq x y z
N MET A 1 5.73 48.07 -35.41
CA MET A 1 4.45 48.60 -34.89
C MET A 1 4.49 48.47 -33.37
N GLN A 2 4.67 49.58 -32.66
CA GLN A 2 4.69 49.62 -31.20
C GLN A 2 3.28 49.94 -30.70
N THR A 3 2.73 49.12 -29.82
CA THR A 3 1.47 49.36 -29.13
C THR A 3 1.76 49.88 -27.74
N PHE A 4 1.40 51.14 -27.48
CA PHE A 4 1.42 51.77 -26.16
C PHE A 4 0.15 51.38 -25.39
N VAL A 5 0.31 50.91 -24.16
CA VAL A 5 -0.79 50.83 -23.18
C VAL A 5 -0.41 51.73 -22.02
N ASN A 6 -1.08 52.89 -21.95
CA ASN A 6 -1.00 53.81 -20.82
C ASN A 6 -2.00 53.38 -19.75
N VAL A 7 -1.52 53.08 -18.54
CA VAL A 7 -2.34 53.09 -17.33
C VAL A 7 -1.60 53.92 -16.29
N PHE A 8 -2.16 55.08 -15.96
CA PHE A 8 -1.71 55.97 -14.90
C PHE A 8 -2.51 55.67 -13.62
N LEU A 9 -1.82 55.26 -12.55
CA LEU A 9 -2.27 55.45 -11.17
C LEU A 9 -1.09 55.27 -10.21
N GLY A 10 -0.71 56.36 -9.52
CA GLY A 10 0.17 56.32 -8.34
C GLY A 10 1.63 56.67 -8.61
N PHE A 11 2.07 57.76 -7.98
CA PHE A 11 3.46 58.25 -7.90
C PHE A 11 4.46 57.14 -7.56
N PHE A 12 5.48 56.95 -8.40
CA PHE A 12 6.93 56.88 -8.12
C PHE A 12 7.65 56.25 -9.34
N ILE A 13 8.67 56.97 -9.83
CA ILE A 13 9.50 56.57 -10.98
C ILE A 13 10.51 55.53 -10.49
N PHE A 14 10.59 54.38 -11.17
CA PHE A 14 11.75 53.49 -11.16
C PHE A 14 12.15 53.19 -12.60
N GLU A 15 13.32 53.66 -13.01
CA GLU A 15 14.00 53.17 -14.20
C GLU A 15 14.66 51.83 -13.87
N SER A 16 14.35 50.78 -14.62
CA SER A 16 15.08 49.52 -14.58
C SER A 16 15.36 49.04 -16.00
N VAL A 17 16.64 48.94 -16.34
CA VAL A 17 17.15 48.35 -17.58
C VAL A 17 16.95 46.84 -17.52
N GLY A 18 16.08 46.29 -18.37
CA GLY A 18 15.92 44.85 -18.57
C GLY A 18 16.86 44.36 -19.67
N ALA A 19 17.91 43.64 -19.30
CA ALA A 19 18.71 42.86 -20.24
C ALA A 19 17.97 41.56 -20.60
N ALA A 20 17.80 41.30 -21.90
CA ALA A 20 17.23 40.06 -22.39
C ALA A 20 18.20 38.88 -22.17
N PRO A 21 17.72 37.67 -21.81
CA PRO A 21 18.58 36.50 -21.77
C PRO A 21 18.92 36.03 -23.19
N ILE A 22 20.22 35.87 -23.44
CA ILE A 22 20.80 35.25 -24.63
C ILE A 22 20.40 33.77 -24.63
N SER A 23 19.77 33.31 -25.71
CA SER A 23 19.52 31.89 -25.97
C SER A 23 20.74 31.30 -26.66
N ASP A 24 21.61 30.63 -25.90
CA ASP A 24 22.63 29.76 -26.47
C ASP A 24 22.05 28.35 -26.63
N THR A 25 21.72 28.03 -27.88
CA THR A 25 21.49 26.67 -28.37
C THR A 25 22.79 25.87 -28.24
N ILE A 26 22.87 24.95 -27.29
CA ILE A 26 23.91 23.92 -27.27
C ILE A 26 23.33 22.65 -27.91
N ILE A 27 23.82 22.38 -29.11
CA ILE A 27 23.63 21.13 -29.87
C ILE A 27 24.43 20.04 -29.15
N TYR A 28 23.78 18.94 -28.78
CA TYR A 28 24.45 17.73 -28.32
C TYR A 28 24.99 16.98 -29.55
N ASP A 29 26.30 17.07 -29.79
CA ASP A 29 27.00 16.09 -30.62
C ASP A 29 27.50 14.95 -29.73
N SER A 30 26.92 13.77 -29.93
CA SER A 30 27.49 12.51 -29.50
C SER A 30 28.51 12.07 -30.54
N GLU A 31 29.78 11.87 -30.15
CA GLU A 31 30.74 10.92 -30.72
C GLU A 31 32.17 11.34 -30.32
N PHE A 32 32.77 10.64 -29.34
CA PHE A 32 34.15 10.10 -29.43
C PHE A 32 34.54 9.46 -28.08
N TYR A 33 34.50 8.13 -28.00
CA TYR A 33 35.37 7.38 -27.11
C TYR A 33 36.43 6.75 -27.99
N ASP A 34 37.67 7.18 -27.85
CA ASP A 34 38.86 6.37 -28.11
C ASP A 34 40.10 7.16 -27.69
N THR A 35 40.73 6.75 -26.60
CA THR A 35 42.17 7.00 -26.40
C THR A 35 42.79 5.87 -25.56
N PRO A 36 43.98 5.37 -25.92
CA PRO A 36 44.55 4.14 -25.36
C PRO A 36 45.33 4.42 -24.07
N LEU A 37 45.17 3.54 -23.08
CA LEU A 37 45.95 3.54 -21.84
C LEU A 37 47.37 3.06 -22.10
N GLY A 38 48.36 3.95 -21.91
CA GLY A 38 49.79 3.67 -21.89
C GLY A 38 50.46 4.29 -20.67
N GLU A 39 50.86 3.41 -19.74
CA GLU A 39 51.98 3.44 -18.79
C GLU A 39 52.34 4.70 -17.95
N LEU A 40 52.25 4.54 -16.61
CA LEU A 40 53.31 4.68 -15.56
C LEU A 40 52.71 5.10 -14.19
N PRO A 41 53.35 4.88 -13.03
CA PRO A 41 53.59 3.61 -12.33
C PRO A 41 53.03 3.58 -10.88
N HIS A 42 52.82 2.38 -10.32
CA HIS A 42 52.56 2.16 -8.89
C HIS A 42 53.78 2.52 -8.02
N PRO A 43 53.56 2.86 -6.73
CA PRO A 43 54.04 1.92 -5.71
C PRO A 43 53.15 1.89 -4.47
N PHE A 44 52.53 0.75 -4.15
CA PHE A 44 52.47 0.19 -2.80
C PHE A 44 52.12 -1.30 -2.92
N ALA A 45 53.16 -2.12 -2.87
CA ALA A 45 53.06 -3.56 -2.67
C ALA A 45 52.92 -3.83 -1.17
N TYR A 46 51.92 -4.63 -0.79
CA TYR A 46 51.93 -5.36 0.48
C TYR A 46 51.85 -6.84 0.13
N ASP A 47 52.87 -7.56 0.57
CA ASP A 47 53.11 -8.98 0.33
C ASP A 47 52.42 -9.83 1.42
N GLU A 48 51.86 -10.96 1.00
CA GLU A 48 51.34 -12.01 1.87
C GLU A 48 52.50 -12.88 2.39
N ASN A 49 52.52 -13.15 3.69
CA ASN A 49 52.67 -14.48 4.31
C ASN A 49 53.37 -14.41 5.67
N LYS A 50 52.68 -14.90 6.72
CA LYS A 50 53.34 -15.68 7.77
C LYS A 50 52.36 -16.65 8.47
N GLN A 51 52.80 -17.90 8.54
CA GLN A 51 52.19 -19.09 9.12
C GLN A 51 52.66 -19.30 10.58
N SER A 52 51.85 -20.06 11.36
CA SER A 52 52.16 -20.85 12.58
C SER A 52 52.15 -20.07 13.92
N ASP A 53 51.53 -20.52 15.03
CA ASP A 53 51.32 -21.88 15.55
C ASP A 53 50.08 -22.06 16.45
N GLN A 54 49.80 -23.35 16.71
CA GLN A 54 48.78 -24.03 17.51
C GLN A 54 48.73 -23.65 19.01
N VAL A 55 47.53 -23.70 19.61
CA VAL A 55 47.29 -24.28 20.95
C VAL A 55 45.91 -24.96 20.98
N GLU A 56 45.90 -26.25 21.34
CA GLU A 56 44.74 -27.08 21.65
C GLU A 56 44.12 -26.70 23.01
N THR A 57 42.79 -26.76 23.12
CA THR A 57 42.10 -27.28 24.30
C THR A 57 40.77 -27.90 23.90
N ASP A 58 40.67 -29.21 24.14
CA ASP A 58 39.50 -30.06 24.03
C ASP A 58 38.82 -30.17 25.40
N VAL A 59 37.51 -29.92 25.50
CA VAL A 59 36.59 -30.53 26.50
C VAL A 59 35.16 -30.44 25.92
N GLY A 60 34.57 -31.59 25.62
CA GLY A 60 33.19 -31.71 25.14
C GLY A 60 32.13 -31.72 26.24
N MET A 61 30.86 -31.60 25.82
CA MET A 61 29.77 -32.48 26.26
C MET A 61 28.48 -32.21 25.46
N GLU A 62 28.06 -33.27 24.78
CA GLU A 62 26.69 -33.79 24.55
C GLU A 62 25.47 -32.87 24.45
N LEU A 63 24.75 -33.05 23.32
CA LEU A 63 23.33 -32.79 23.15
C LEU A 63 22.48 -33.77 23.99
N PRO A 64 21.34 -33.33 24.56
CA PRO A 64 20.22 -34.21 24.82
C PRO A 64 19.23 -34.20 23.65
N SER A 65 18.93 -35.40 23.16
CA SER A 65 17.77 -35.72 22.36
C SER A 65 16.53 -35.91 23.24
N ALA A 66 15.36 -35.73 22.62
CA ALA A 66 14.06 -36.34 22.94
C ALA A 66 13.29 -35.82 24.17
N ILE A 67 12.21 -35.08 23.90
CA ILE A 67 10.87 -35.46 24.36
C ILE A 67 9.95 -35.43 23.14
N GLN A 68 9.67 -36.62 22.60
CA GLN A 68 8.50 -36.87 21.75
C GLN A 68 7.31 -37.08 22.69
N GLU A 69 6.35 -36.17 22.69
CA GLU A 69 5.01 -36.49 23.20
C GLU A 69 4.21 -37.15 22.07
N SER A 70 4.15 -38.47 22.17
CA SER A 70 3.20 -39.31 21.46
C SER A 70 1.81 -39.14 22.08
N PHE A 71 0.91 -38.45 21.38
CA PHE A 71 -0.52 -38.63 21.61
C PHE A 71 -1.00 -39.83 20.78
N SER A 72 -1.16 -40.95 21.48
CA SER A 72 -1.82 -42.14 20.96
C SER A 72 -3.30 -41.88 20.75
N SER A 73 -3.77 -42.14 19.53
CA SER A 73 -5.16 -42.35 19.18
C SER A 73 -5.76 -43.51 19.97
N ALA A 74 -6.78 -43.24 20.78
CA ALA A 74 -7.67 -44.26 21.31
C ALA A 74 -8.93 -44.34 20.43
N SER A 75 -9.10 -45.52 19.83
CA SER A 75 -10.31 -45.98 19.15
C SER A 75 -11.48 -46.08 20.14
N LEU A 76 -12.63 -45.51 19.78
CA LEU A 76 -13.92 -45.89 20.33
C LEU A 76 -14.71 -46.61 19.24
N THR A 77 -15.32 -47.71 19.67
CA THR A 77 -16.00 -48.76 18.92
C THR A 77 -17.34 -48.30 18.35
N GLU A 78 -17.71 -48.98 17.26
CA GLU A 78 -19.01 -49.02 16.61
C GLU A 78 -20.13 -49.42 17.58
N GLU A 79 -21.27 -48.75 17.48
CA GLU A 79 -22.58 -49.38 17.71
C GLU A 79 -23.51 -49.00 16.55
N THR A 80 -23.97 -50.06 15.89
CA THR A 80 -24.99 -50.13 14.86
C THR A 80 -26.37 -50.18 15.50
N GLU A 81 -27.35 -49.40 15.03
CA GLU A 81 -28.77 -49.79 15.10
C GLU A 81 -29.52 -49.32 13.85
N ASP A 82 -30.43 -50.20 13.44
CA ASP A 82 -31.03 -50.37 12.12
C ASP A 82 -32.17 -49.40 11.76
N GLU A 83 -32.45 -49.39 10.46
CA GLU A 83 -33.58 -48.74 9.79
C GLU A 83 -34.96 -49.16 10.30
N ALA A 84 -35.92 -48.22 10.21
CA ALA A 84 -37.32 -48.56 9.96
C ALA A 84 -38.00 -47.54 9.03
N SER A 85 -38.85 -48.08 8.17
CA SER A 85 -39.36 -47.53 6.93
C SER A 85 -40.44 -46.44 7.05
N THR A 86 -40.56 -45.70 5.94
CA THR A 86 -41.51 -44.64 5.52
C THR A 86 -43.02 -44.90 5.75
N PRO A 87 -43.90 -43.91 5.51
CA PRO A 87 -44.46 -43.80 4.14
C PRO A 87 -44.64 -42.37 3.60
N LYS A 88 -44.49 -42.27 2.26
CA LYS A 88 -44.97 -41.19 1.38
C LYS A 88 -46.49 -41.09 1.40
N LEU A 89 -47.03 -39.87 1.35
CA LEU A 89 -48.39 -39.59 0.89
C LEU A 89 -48.45 -38.29 0.04
N ILE A 90 -48.68 -38.51 -1.26
CA ILE A 90 -49.63 -37.85 -2.18
C ILE A 90 -49.50 -36.36 -2.55
N ASP A 91 -49.49 -36.21 -3.88
CA ASP A 91 -49.58 -35.03 -4.75
C ASP A 91 -51.01 -34.43 -4.79
N GLY A 92 -51.16 -33.10 -4.93
CA GLY A 92 -52.45 -32.49 -5.26
C GLY A 92 -52.73 -31.05 -4.81
N SER A 93 -52.57 -30.11 -5.75
CA SER A 93 -53.38 -28.90 -5.99
C SER A 93 -53.44 -27.73 -4.98
N SER A 94 -52.90 -26.61 -5.46
CA SER A 94 -53.56 -25.29 -5.57
C SER A 94 -54.36 -24.77 -4.37
N ALA A 95 -53.73 -23.87 -3.61
CA ALA A 95 -54.43 -22.77 -2.96
C ALA A 95 -53.54 -21.51 -3.02
N GLN A 96 -54.08 -20.47 -3.63
CA GLN A 96 -53.54 -19.11 -3.67
C GLN A 96 -53.34 -18.60 -2.24
N GLY A 97 -52.07 -18.41 -1.85
CA GLY A 97 -51.67 -17.64 -0.69
C GLY A 97 -50.61 -16.65 -1.12
N SER A 98 -50.96 -15.36 -1.16
CA SER A 98 -50.08 -14.25 -1.52
C SER A 98 -48.83 -14.22 -0.64
N GLY A 99 -47.75 -14.82 -1.12
CA GLY A 99 -46.40 -14.63 -0.59
C GLY A 99 -45.88 -13.25 -0.94
N VAL A 100 -45.39 -12.55 0.08
CA VAL A 100 -44.91 -11.14 0.09
C VAL A 100 -43.54 -11.01 -0.61
N LEU A 101 -43.39 -11.57 -1.82
CA LEU A 101 -42.17 -11.41 -2.61
C LEU A 101 -42.55 -11.28 -4.09
N GLY A 102 -42.59 -10.03 -4.57
CA GLY A 102 -42.80 -9.70 -5.97
C GLY A 102 -41.64 -10.15 -6.86
N PRO A 103 -41.83 -10.19 -8.20
CA PRO A 103 -40.87 -10.76 -9.13
C PRO A 103 -39.76 -9.75 -9.44
N GLN A 104 -38.76 -9.67 -8.57
CA GLN A 104 -37.43 -9.10 -8.85
C GLN A 104 -36.36 -9.92 -8.12
N THR A 105 -36.29 -11.22 -8.40
CA THR A 105 -35.28 -12.10 -7.83
C THR A 105 -34.13 -12.29 -8.81
N LYS A 106 -33.29 -11.25 -8.91
CA LYS A 106 -31.86 -11.38 -9.25
C LYS A 106 -30.93 -10.85 -8.16
N ASP A 107 -31.49 -10.52 -7.00
CA ASP A 107 -30.72 -9.97 -5.89
C ASP A 107 -30.70 -10.99 -4.75
N GLY A 108 -29.49 -11.30 -4.28
CA GLY A 108 -29.29 -12.08 -3.06
C GLY A 108 -29.99 -11.44 -1.86
N LEU A 109 -30.07 -12.18 -0.76
CA LEU A 109 -30.69 -11.70 0.48
C LEU A 109 -30.23 -10.26 0.80
N PRO A 110 -31.14 -9.37 1.23
CA PRO A 110 -30.77 -8.00 1.54
C PRO A 110 -29.64 -8.01 2.57
N THR A 111 -28.57 -7.28 2.27
CA THR A 111 -27.34 -7.24 3.09
C THR A 111 -27.61 -6.99 4.57
N CYS A 112 -28.66 -6.25 4.91
CA CYS A 112 -29.05 -5.99 6.30
C CYS A 112 -29.72 -7.17 7.04
N LEU A 113 -29.97 -8.30 6.38
CA LEU A 113 -30.30 -9.57 7.04
C LEU A 113 -29.05 -10.33 7.47
N LEU A 114 -27.96 -10.18 6.71
CA LEU A 114 -26.67 -10.84 6.97
C LEU A 114 -25.75 -9.97 7.84
N CYS A 115 -25.91 -8.66 7.75
CA CYS A 115 -25.11 -7.63 8.38
C CYS A 115 -25.97 -6.70 9.23
N THR A 116 -25.35 -5.94 10.12
CA THR A 116 -26.02 -4.95 10.96
C THR A 116 -25.96 -3.57 10.29
N CYS A 117 -27.11 -3.06 9.85
CA CYS A 117 -27.23 -1.74 9.23
C CYS A 117 -27.72 -0.70 10.24
N LEU A 118 -26.91 0.32 10.54
CA LEU A 118 -27.25 1.43 11.43
C LEU A 118 -27.15 2.76 10.67
N GLY A 119 -28.30 3.35 10.35
CA GLY A 119 -28.37 4.56 9.52
C GLY A 119 -27.80 4.32 8.13
N THR A 120 -26.67 4.94 7.82
CA THR A 120 -25.92 4.74 6.55
C THR A 120 -24.67 3.87 6.72
N THR A 121 -24.48 3.25 7.88
CA THR A 121 -23.34 2.37 8.15
C THR A 121 -23.75 0.91 8.06
N VAL A 122 -22.91 0.09 7.43
CA VAL A 122 -23.10 -1.35 7.33
C VAL A 122 -21.94 -2.06 8.04
N TYR A 123 -22.27 -2.83 9.07
CA TYR A 123 -21.33 -3.65 9.84
C TYR A 123 -21.54 -5.13 9.52
N CYS A 124 -20.54 -5.72 8.89
CA CYS A 124 -20.48 -7.11 8.47
C CYS A 124 -19.30 -7.86 9.11
N ASP A 125 -18.77 -7.36 10.24
CA ASP A 125 -17.61 -7.98 10.89
C ASP A 125 -17.92 -9.43 11.33
N ASP A 126 -16.96 -10.33 11.08
CA ASP A 126 -16.98 -11.74 11.51
C ASP A 126 -18.26 -12.51 11.10
N ARG A 127 -18.61 -12.46 9.81
CA ARG A 127 -19.79 -13.14 9.23
C ARG A 127 -19.41 -14.21 8.22
N GLU A 128 -18.15 -14.62 8.21
CA GLU A 128 -17.57 -15.60 7.29
C GLU A 128 -17.83 -15.29 5.80
N LEU A 129 -17.95 -14.00 5.43
CA LEU A 129 -18.27 -13.60 4.07
C LEU A 129 -17.14 -13.96 3.10
N ASP A 130 -17.46 -14.69 2.03
CA ASP A 130 -16.49 -15.00 0.97
C ASP A 130 -16.36 -13.90 -0.09
N ALA A 131 -17.32 -12.97 -0.15
CA ALA A 131 -17.38 -11.87 -1.10
C ALA A 131 -18.06 -10.63 -0.49
N VAL A 132 -17.85 -9.47 -1.10
CA VAL A 132 -18.53 -8.23 -0.71
C VAL A 132 -20.04 -8.37 -0.99
N PRO A 133 -20.93 -8.23 0.00
CA PRO A 133 -22.37 -8.35 -0.21
C PRO A 133 -22.94 -7.12 -0.95
N PRO A 134 -24.11 -7.22 -1.60
CA PRO A 134 -24.71 -6.10 -2.34
C PRO A 134 -25.08 -4.94 -1.41
N LEU A 135 -24.25 -3.90 -1.36
CA LEU A 135 -24.41 -2.80 -0.40
C LEU A 135 -25.58 -1.87 -0.77
N PRO A 136 -26.33 -1.35 0.22
CA PRO A 136 -27.31 -0.29 0.00
C PRO A 136 -26.67 0.96 -0.64
N LYS A 137 -27.34 1.59 -1.62
CA LYS A 137 -26.81 2.76 -2.35
C LYS A 137 -26.50 3.98 -1.48
N LYS A 138 -27.12 4.07 -0.30
CA LYS A 138 -26.94 5.15 0.68
C LYS A 138 -25.80 4.89 1.68
N THR A 139 -25.06 3.79 1.53
CA THR A 139 -23.99 3.42 2.47
C THR A 139 -22.88 4.47 2.47
N THR A 140 -22.53 4.95 3.65
CA THR A 140 -21.44 5.92 3.90
C THR A 140 -20.21 5.24 4.48
N TYR A 141 -20.41 4.27 5.36
CA TYR A 141 -19.33 3.55 6.02
C TYR A 141 -19.59 2.05 5.89
N PHE A 142 -18.59 1.32 5.44
CA PHE A 142 -18.66 -0.12 5.30
C PHE A 142 -17.53 -0.78 6.09
N TYR A 143 -17.90 -1.60 7.07
CA TYR A 143 -16.98 -2.39 7.89
C TYR A 143 -17.28 -3.86 7.66
N SER A 144 -16.27 -4.61 7.21
CA SER A 144 -16.40 -6.04 6.96
C SER A 144 -15.10 -6.75 7.31
N ARG A 145 -14.64 -6.54 8.55
CA ARG A 145 -13.39 -7.07 9.08
C ARG A 145 -13.53 -8.54 9.46
N TYR A 146 -12.41 -9.27 9.51
CA TYR A 146 -12.39 -10.66 9.97
C TYR A 146 -13.33 -11.58 9.18
N ASN A 147 -13.40 -11.38 7.87
CA ASN A 147 -14.18 -12.22 6.96
C ASN A 147 -13.26 -13.06 6.08
N ARG A 148 -13.83 -13.74 5.08
CA ARG A 148 -13.11 -14.62 4.16
C ARG A 148 -13.07 -14.07 2.74
N ILE A 149 -13.19 -12.75 2.58
CA ILE A 149 -13.30 -12.11 1.27
C ILE A 149 -11.99 -12.30 0.51
N LYS A 150 -12.04 -12.88 -0.69
CA LYS A 150 -10.84 -13.19 -1.50
C LYS A 150 -10.61 -12.22 -2.65
N LYS A 151 -11.68 -11.62 -3.15
CA LYS A 151 -11.66 -10.79 -4.36
C LYS A 151 -12.54 -9.57 -4.22
N ILE A 152 -12.13 -8.48 -4.86
CA ILE A 152 -12.95 -7.28 -5.04
C ILE A 152 -13.13 -7.05 -6.54
N SER A 153 -14.38 -7.12 -6.97
CA SER A 153 -14.79 -6.93 -8.36
C SER A 153 -15.06 -5.45 -8.66
N ARG A 154 -15.06 -5.10 -9.95
CA ARG A 154 -15.38 -3.74 -10.43
C ARG A 154 -16.72 -3.19 -9.94
N ASN A 155 -17.68 -4.07 -9.68
CA ASN A 155 -19.06 -3.70 -9.39
C ASN A 155 -19.41 -3.74 -7.90
N ASP A 156 -18.54 -4.26 -7.03
CA ASP A 156 -18.83 -4.44 -5.59
C ASP A 156 -19.13 -3.10 -4.90
N PHE A 157 -18.45 -2.03 -5.33
CA PHE A 157 -18.65 -0.67 -4.84
C PHE A 157 -19.21 0.28 -5.90
N ALA A 158 -19.74 -0.23 -7.01
CA ALA A 158 -20.23 0.62 -8.08
C ALA A 158 -21.47 1.43 -7.65
N ASN A 159 -21.48 2.72 -8.01
CA ASN A 159 -22.59 3.66 -7.75
C ASN A 159 -22.83 3.97 -6.26
N LEU A 160 -21.87 3.69 -5.37
CA LEU A 160 -21.92 4.09 -3.96
C LEU A 160 -21.36 5.50 -3.78
N ASN A 161 -22.11 6.50 -4.25
CA ASN A 161 -21.64 7.89 -4.34
C ASN A 161 -21.39 8.57 -2.98
N HIS A 162 -21.91 7.99 -1.90
CA HIS A 162 -21.79 8.53 -0.54
C HIS A 162 -20.76 7.79 0.32
N LEU A 163 -20.09 6.79 -0.23
CA LEU A 163 -19.16 5.95 0.52
C LEU A 163 -17.90 6.75 0.85
N LYS A 164 -17.60 6.89 2.14
CA LYS A 164 -16.45 7.62 2.68
C LYS A 164 -15.37 6.71 3.22
N ARG A 165 -15.75 5.57 3.80
CA ARG A 165 -14.81 4.62 4.40
C ARG A 165 -15.14 3.19 4.00
N ILE A 166 -14.09 2.45 3.65
CA ILE A 166 -14.09 1.00 3.47
C ILE A 166 -13.07 0.40 4.41
N ASP A 167 -13.51 -0.51 5.28
CA ASP A 167 -12.64 -1.27 6.17
C ASP A 167 -12.84 -2.78 5.95
N LEU A 168 -11.82 -3.40 5.35
CA LEU A 168 -11.76 -4.83 5.02
C LEU A 168 -10.57 -5.50 5.71
N THR A 169 -10.20 -5.00 6.89
CA THR A 169 -9.09 -5.53 7.69
C THR A 169 -9.25 -7.04 7.94
N ALA A 170 -8.14 -7.77 7.91
CA ALA A 170 -8.09 -9.20 8.22
C ALA A 170 -9.07 -10.02 7.35
N ASN A 171 -8.87 -9.96 6.04
CA ASN A 171 -9.56 -10.80 5.06
C ASN A 171 -8.52 -11.62 4.28
N PHE A 172 -8.92 -12.26 3.19
CA PHE A 172 -8.00 -13.01 2.31
C PHE A 172 -7.88 -12.39 0.92
N ILE A 173 -8.03 -11.06 0.83
CA ILE A 173 -8.11 -10.36 -0.45
C ILE A 173 -6.75 -10.47 -1.15
N SER A 174 -6.74 -11.13 -2.31
CA SER A 174 -5.53 -11.29 -3.15
C SER A 174 -5.66 -10.66 -4.52
N ASP A 175 -6.88 -10.41 -4.97
CA ASP A 175 -7.20 -9.96 -6.33
C ASP A 175 -8.20 -8.80 -6.24
N ILE A 176 -7.79 -7.63 -6.72
CA ILE A 176 -8.60 -6.42 -6.73
C ILE A 176 -8.64 -5.91 -8.17
N HIS A 177 -9.85 -5.75 -8.70
CA HIS A 177 -10.01 -5.19 -10.03
C HIS A 177 -9.47 -3.75 -10.08
N LYS A 178 -8.70 -3.41 -11.12
CA LYS A 178 -8.01 -2.10 -11.27
C LYS A 178 -8.92 -0.88 -11.05
N ASP A 179 -10.16 -0.92 -11.56
CA ASP A 179 -11.13 0.17 -11.46
C ASP A 179 -12.12 0.02 -10.27
N ALA A 180 -11.85 -0.84 -9.29
CA ALA A 180 -12.80 -1.14 -8.21
C ALA A 180 -13.18 0.10 -7.38
N PHE A 181 -12.21 0.97 -7.09
CA PHE A 181 -12.40 2.16 -6.25
C PHE A 181 -12.47 3.47 -7.04
N ARG A 182 -12.16 3.45 -8.34
CA ARG A 182 -12.01 4.65 -9.18
C ARG A 182 -13.26 5.54 -9.23
N ARG A 183 -14.46 4.95 -9.14
CA ARG A 183 -15.76 5.65 -9.28
C ARG A 183 -16.40 6.01 -7.94
N LEU A 184 -15.60 6.22 -6.89
CA LEU A 184 -16.08 6.59 -5.56
C LEU A 184 -15.71 8.05 -5.28
N PRO A 185 -16.62 9.01 -5.56
CA PRO A 185 -16.30 10.43 -5.55
C PRO A 185 -16.14 11.05 -4.14
N GLN A 186 -16.41 10.28 -3.09
CA GLN A 186 -16.34 10.74 -1.70
C GLN A 186 -15.49 9.82 -0.82
N LEU A 187 -14.77 8.85 -1.40
CA LEU A 187 -13.99 7.90 -0.61
C LEU A 187 -12.77 8.61 -0.01
N GLN A 188 -12.69 8.61 1.32
CA GLN A 188 -11.65 9.28 2.10
C GLN A 188 -10.70 8.26 2.74
N GLU A 189 -11.23 7.12 3.21
CA GLU A 189 -10.47 6.16 3.98
C GLU A 189 -10.58 4.76 3.39
N LEU A 190 -9.43 4.16 3.09
CA LEU A 190 -9.33 2.78 2.58
C LEU A 190 -8.41 1.97 3.49
N VAL A 191 -9.00 1.00 4.20
CA VAL A 191 -8.29 0.10 5.11
C VAL A 191 -8.37 -1.32 4.57
N LEU A 192 -7.23 -1.83 4.10
CA LEU A 192 -7.03 -3.17 3.55
C LEU A 192 -5.93 -3.93 4.31
N ARG A 193 -5.72 -3.56 5.57
CA ARG A 193 -4.71 -4.14 6.45
C ARG A 193 -4.91 -5.65 6.62
N ASP A 194 -3.82 -6.41 6.77
CA ASP A 194 -3.86 -7.86 7.03
C ASP A 194 -4.59 -8.61 5.90
N ASN A 195 -4.07 -8.31 4.71
CA ASN A 195 -4.37 -8.76 3.37
C ASN A 195 -3.65 -9.99 2.81
N ARG A 196 -3.87 -10.28 1.51
CA ARG A 196 -2.90 -10.98 0.65
C ARG A 196 -2.65 -10.21 -0.66
N ILE A 197 -2.80 -8.89 -0.64
CA ILE A 197 -2.76 -8.05 -1.84
C ILE A 197 -1.34 -8.02 -2.37
N ARG A 198 -1.21 -8.27 -3.68
CA ARG A 198 0.06 -8.21 -4.41
C ARG A 198 0.18 -6.99 -5.30
N GLN A 199 -0.95 -6.36 -5.66
CA GLN A 199 -1.00 -5.20 -6.54
C GLN A 199 -2.09 -4.23 -6.08
N LEU A 200 -1.75 -2.94 -6.02
CA LEU A 200 -2.69 -1.87 -5.73
C LEU A 200 -3.53 -1.52 -6.98
N PRO A 201 -4.83 -1.29 -6.83
CA PRO A 201 -5.70 -0.79 -7.90
C PRO A 201 -5.49 0.72 -8.13
N GLU A 202 -6.21 1.29 -9.10
CA GLU A 202 -6.31 2.74 -9.23
C GLU A 202 -7.10 3.32 -8.06
N LEU A 203 -6.50 4.32 -7.41
CA LEU A 203 -7.02 4.96 -6.21
C LEU A 203 -7.69 6.30 -6.56
N PRO A 204 -8.85 6.63 -5.97
CA PRO A 204 -9.49 7.93 -6.17
C PRO A 204 -8.71 9.05 -5.47
N SER A 205 -8.66 10.23 -6.09
CA SER A 205 -7.92 11.41 -5.59
C SER A 205 -8.44 12.00 -4.29
N THR A 206 -9.60 11.54 -3.82
CA THR A 206 -10.27 12.01 -2.60
C THR A 206 -9.77 11.33 -1.32
N LEU A 207 -8.90 10.33 -1.45
CA LEU A 207 -8.38 9.58 -0.30
C LEU A 207 -7.48 10.47 0.56
N THR A 208 -7.73 10.43 1.87
CA THR A 208 -6.95 11.09 2.92
C THR A 208 -6.16 10.09 3.75
N PHE A 209 -6.63 8.83 3.82
CA PHE A 209 -6.03 7.76 4.61
C PHE A 209 -6.01 6.44 3.84
N ILE A 210 -4.83 5.83 3.75
CA ILE A 210 -4.65 4.50 3.16
C ILE A 210 -3.83 3.64 4.13
N ASP A 211 -4.41 2.50 4.53
CA ASP A 211 -3.68 1.46 5.25
C ASP A 211 -3.75 0.14 4.48
N VAL A 212 -2.61 -0.25 3.91
CA VAL A 212 -2.38 -1.52 3.20
C VAL A 212 -1.28 -2.32 3.91
N SER A 213 -1.11 -2.11 5.21
CA SER A 213 -0.11 -2.81 6.02
C SER A 213 -0.38 -4.31 6.09
N LYS A 214 0.65 -5.12 6.35
CA LYS A 214 0.53 -6.59 6.43
C LYS A 214 -0.08 -7.19 5.17
N ASN A 215 0.52 -6.85 4.04
CA ASN A 215 0.13 -7.37 2.73
C ASN A 215 1.34 -8.04 2.07
N ARG A 216 1.28 -8.27 0.77
CA ARG A 216 2.35 -8.90 -0.02
C ARG A 216 2.76 -7.99 -1.18
N LEU A 217 2.72 -6.67 -0.95
CA LEU A 217 3.11 -5.67 -1.94
C LEU A 217 4.63 -5.71 -2.09
N GLY A 218 5.09 -5.99 -3.31
CA GLY A 218 6.51 -5.90 -3.67
C GLY A 218 6.77 -4.82 -4.71
N ARG A 219 7.95 -4.83 -5.33
CA ARG A 219 8.38 -3.86 -6.35
C ARG A 219 7.33 -3.54 -7.42
N ARG A 220 6.69 -4.58 -7.97
CA ARG A 220 5.68 -4.48 -9.05
C ARG A 220 4.26 -4.29 -8.54
N GLY A 221 4.08 -4.29 -7.22
CA GLY A 221 2.76 -4.22 -6.58
C GLY A 221 2.21 -2.82 -6.51
N ILE A 222 3.06 -1.79 -6.56
CA ILE A 222 2.63 -0.40 -6.58
C ILE A 222 2.89 0.14 -8.00
N PRO A 223 1.84 0.53 -8.74
CA PRO A 223 2.01 1.17 -10.04
C PRO A 223 2.88 2.44 -9.95
N ASN A 224 3.62 2.74 -11.02
CA ASN A 224 4.33 4.02 -11.13
C ASN A 224 3.31 5.15 -10.99
N GLU A 225 3.67 6.18 -10.22
CA GLU A 225 2.79 7.34 -9.98
C GLU A 225 1.45 7.03 -9.30
N ALA A 226 1.31 5.87 -8.64
CA ALA A 226 0.06 5.47 -7.97
C ALA A 226 -0.49 6.53 -6.99
N PHE A 227 0.39 7.31 -6.36
CA PHE A 227 0.02 8.30 -5.34
C PHE A 227 0.12 9.76 -5.83
N LYS A 228 0.54 10.00 -7.08
CA LYS A 228 0.85 11.33 -7.62
C LYS A 228 -0.32 12.31 -7.58
N ASN A 229 -1.53 11.81 -7.83
CA ASN A 229 -2.75 12.62 -7.93
C ASN A 229 -3.60 12.61 -6.65
N LEU A 230 -3.05 12.06 -5.55
CA LEU A 230 -3.75 12.00 -4.26
C LEU A 230 -3.46 13.25 -3.44
N TYR A 231 -3.96 14.39 -3.90
CA TYR A 231 -3.64 15.71 -3.34
C TYR A 231 -4.12 15.91 -1.90
N GLU A 232 -5.07 15.09 -1.44
CA GLU A 232 -5.62 15.16 -0.08
C GLU A 232 -5.03 14.07 0.85
N LEU A 233 -4.11 13.22 0.36
CA LEU A 233 -3.58 12.09 1.12
C LEU A 233 -2.66 12.57 2.24
N GLN A 234 -3.05 12.25 3.48
CA GLN A 234 -2.31 12.64 4.69
C GLN A 234 -1.57 11.46 5.31
N HIS A 235 -2.16 10.26 5.28
CA HIS A 235 -1.59 9.08 5.95
C HIS A 235 -1.48 7.93 4.97
N LEU A 236 -0.27 7.40 4.82
CA LEU A 236 0.02 6.25 3.97
C LEU A 236 0.79 5.19 4.77
N TYR A 237 0.12 4.08 5.08
CA TYR A 237 0.68 2.98 5.83
C TYR A 237 0.83 1.74 4.92
N ILE A 238 2.08 1.32 4.73
CA ILE A 238 2.48 0.15 3.94
C ILE A 238 3.45 -0.72 4.75
N THR A 239 3.29 -0.73 6.07
CA THR A 239 4.10 -1.51 7.02
C THR A 239 3.98 -3.01 6.75
N ASP A 240 5.00 -3.81 7.07
CA ASP A 240 4.98 -5.28 6.95
C ASP A 240 4.58 -5.74 5.53
N ASN A 241 5.35 -5.32 4.53
CA ASN A 241 5.18 -5.70 3.13
C ASN A 241 6.54 -6.19 2.57
N ASN A 242 6.66 -6.29 1.24
CA ASN A 242 7.87 -6.74 0.57
C ASN A 242 8.44 -5.67 -0.37
N LEU A 243 8.25 -4.39 -0.05
CA LEU A 243 8.75 -3.28 -0.87
C LEU A 243 10.27 -3.22 -0.80
N ASP A 244 10.93 -3.06 -1.94
CA ASP A 244 12.38 -2.89 -2.05
C ASP A 244 12.81 -1.42 -2.27
N HIS A 245 11.85 -0.54 -2.49
CA HIS A 245 12.04 0.90 -2.69
C HIS A 245 10.85 1.70 -2.16
N ILE A 246 11.05 2.99 -1.95
CA ILE A 246 9.98 3.93 -1.61
C ILE A 246 9.19 4.28 -2.88
N PRO A 247 7.85 4.18 -2.88
CA PRO A 247 7.07 4.49 -4.07
C PRO A 247 7.06 6.00 -4.35
N LEU A 248 7.52 6.39 -5.53
CA LEU A 248 7.60 7.79 -5.97
C LEU A 248 6.70 8.06 -7.19
N PRO A 249 6.22 9.31 -7.37
CA PRO A 249 6.28 10.43 -6.43
C PRO A 249 5.27 10.30 -5.27
N LEU A 250 5.65 10.81 -4.10
CA LEU A 250 4.78 10.95 -2.94
C LEU A 250 4.04 12.31 -2.98
N PRO A 251 2.76 12.40 -2.55
CA PRO A 251 2.00 13.64 -2.58
C PRO A 251 2.50 14.67 -1.55
N GLU A 252 2.46 15.96 -1.91
CA GLU A 252 2.92 17.07 -1.07
C GLU A 252 2.14 17.22 0.25
N SER A 253 0.88 16.75 0.28
CA SER A 253 0.00 16.78 1.44
C SER A 253 0.29 15.70 2.49
N LEU A 254 1.17 14.75 2.18
CA LEU A 254 1.45 13.61 3.06
C LEU A 254 2.06 14.07 4.38
N GLN A 255 1.47 13.61 5.49
CA GLN A 255 1.87 13.92 6.86
C GLN A 255 2.60 12.77 7.54
N ALA A 256 2.12 11.55 7.30
CA ALA A 256 2.70 10.33 7.86
C ALA A 256 2.93 9.27 6.77
N LEU A 257 4.16 8.73 6.74
CA LEU A 257 4.58 7.64 5.87
C LEU A 257 5.18 6.51 6.69
N HIS A 258 4.48 5.39 6.76
CA HIS A 258 4.90 4.21 7.52
C HIS A 258 5.27 3.08 6.55
N LEU A 259 6.55 2.73 6.54
CA LEU A 259 7.17 1.75 5.64
C LEU A 259 8.00 0.72 6.41
N GLN A 260 7.75 0.56 7.71
CA GLN A 260 8.51 -0.36 8.56
C GLN A 260 8.40 -1.80 8.07
N ASN A 261 9.41 -2.61 8.39
CA ASN A 261 9.45 -4.05 8.08
C ASN A 261 9.16 -4.34 6.60
N ASN A 262 9.90 -3.66 5.71
CA ASN A 262 9.96 -3.94 4.28
C ASN A 262 11.40 -4.36 3.93
N ASN A 263 11.74 -4.36 2.65
CA ASN A 263 13.07 -4.69 2.12
C ASN A 263 13.74 -3.48 1.44
N ILE A 264 13.45 -2.25 1.90
CA ILE A 264 13.97 -1.02 1.31
C ILE A 264 15.47 -0.92 1.60
N GLN A 265 16.29 -0.84 0.54
CA GLN A 265 17.75 -0.85 0.66
C GLN A 265 18.38 0.54 0.52
N GLU A 266 17.78 1.41 -0.27
CA GLU A 266 18.32 2.72 -0.60
C GLU A 266 17.23 3.79 -0.71
N ILE A 267 17.65 5.03 -0.56
CA ILE A 267 16.85 6.24 -0.74
C ILE A 267 17.64 7.17 -1.65
N HIS A 268 17.00 7.65 -2.71
CA HIS A 268 17.56 8.69 -3.59
C HIS A 268 17.40 10.08 -2.99
N GLU A 269 18.29 11.01 -3.33
CA GLU A 269 18.29 12.36 -2.73
C GLU A 269 17.07 13.22 -3.12
N ASP A 270 16.30 12.81 -4.13
CA ASP A 270 15.03 13.42 -4.53
C ASP A 270 13.77 12.73 -3.95
N THR A 271 13.95 11.76 -3.05
CA THR A 271 12.82 10.97 -2.49
C THR A 271 11.84 11.84 -1.70
N PHE A 272 12.34 12.66 -0.77
CA PHE A 272 11.51 13.60 0.01
C PHE A 272 11.78 15.06 -0.32
N CYS A 273 12.99 15.38 -0.78
CA CYS A 273 13.44 16.74 -1.04
C CYS A 273 13.58 17.02 -2.54
N LYS A 274 13.58 18.31 -2.92
CA LYS A 274 13.80 18.72 -4.30
C LYS A 274 15.27 19.06 -4.49
N MET A 275 16.01 18.20 -5.19
CA MET A 275 17.43 18.36 -5.51
C MET A 275 17.82 19.75 -6.03
N ARG A 276 16.92 20.40 -6.77
CA ARG A 276 17.17 21.70 -7.43
C ARG A 276 16.68 22.91 -6.61
N ASP A 277 16.12 22.69 -5.44
CA ASP A 277 15.57 23.75 -4.59
C ASP A 277 15.95 23.52 -3.13
N PHE A 278 17.07 24.11 -2.72
CA PHE A 278 17.55 24.04 -1.33
C PHE A 278 16.72 24.89 -0.36
N THR A 279 15.79 25.71 -0.86
CA THR A 279 14.84 26.47 -0.02
C THR A 279 13.56 25.69 0.25
N TYR A 280 13.35 24.59 -0.47
CA TYR A 280 12.18 23.75 -0.31
C TYR A 280 12.20 23.08 1.07
N VAL A 281 11.13 23.31 1.82
CA VAL A 281 10.89 22.68 3.12
C VAL A 281 9.54 21.98 3.06
N ARG A 282 9.54 20.66 3.25
CA ARG A 282 8.33 19.84 3.24
C ARG A 282 7.74 19.76 4.63
N ARG A 283 7.06 20.84 5.04
CA ARG A 283 6.52 21.00 6.41
C ARG A 283 5.43 20.00 6.77
N ALA A 284 4.67 19.51 5.80
CA ALA A 284 3.56 18.60 6.05
C ALA A 284 4.04 17.24 6.57
N LEU A 285 5.14 16.72 6.02
CA LEU A 285 5.63 15.37 6.30
C LEU A 285 6.43 15.35 7.61
N GLU A 286 5.78 14.93 8.68
CA GLU A 286 6.33 14.97 10.04
C GLU A 286 6.72 13.60 10.60
N ASP A 287 6.07 12.53 10.15
CA ASP A 287 6.27 11.19 10.67
C ASP A 287 6.66 10.22 9.55
N ILE A 288 7.94 9.86 9.52
CA ILE A 288 8.47 8.90 8.55
C ILE A 288 9.09 7.76 9.31
N ARG A 289 8.57 6.55 9.09
CA ARG A 289 9.06 5.34 9.73
C ARG A 289 9.56 4.33 8.71
N LEU A 290 10.85 4.03 8.80
CA LEU A 290 11.61 3.12 7.94
C LEU A 290 12.31 2.02 8.76
N ASP A 291 12.02 1.91 10.06
CA ASP A 291 12.58 0.88 10.91
C ASP A 291 12.29 -0.55 10.39
N GLY A 292 13.22 -1.48 10.60
CA GLY A 292 13.08 -2.85 10.08
C GLY A 292 13.31 -3.00 8.56
N ASN A 293 13.88 -1.99 7.90
CA ASN A 293 14.39 -2.10 6.53
C ASN A 293 15.93 -2.22 6.52
N PRO A 294 16.52 -2.91 5.53
CA PRO A 294 17.97 -2.98 5.33
C PRO A 294 18.54 -1.70 4.69
N ILE A 295 18.11 -0.53 5.17
CA ILE A 295 18.53 0.78 4.68
C ILE A 295 19.59 1.39 5.60
N ASN A 296 20.58 2.05 4.98
CA ASN A 296 21.52 2.92 5.68
C ASN A 296 21.21 4.39 5.37
N LEU A 297 20.58 5.07 6.32
CA LEU A 297 20.23 6.49 6.16
C LEU A 297 21.45 7.42 6.14
N SER A 298 22.60 7.02 6.70
CA SER A 298 23.82 7.85 6.71
C SER A 298 24.42 8.07 5.31
N LYS A 299 24.09 7.20 4.34
CA LYS A 299 24.59 7.31 2.97
C LYS A 299 23.98 8.47 2.18
N THR A 300 22.73 8.86 2.48
CA THR A 300 22.00 9.86 1.69
C THR A 300 21.29 10.89 2.56
N PRO A 301 22.04 11.71 3.34
CA PRO A 301 21.45 12.68 4.26
C PRO A 301 20.63 13.77 3.56
N TYR A 302 21.04 14.16 2.35
CA TYR A 302 20.35 15.18 1.55
C TYR A 302 18.90 14.82 1.20
N ALA A 303 18.57 13.53 1.18
CA ALA A 303 17.23 13.04 0.88
C ALA A 303 16.16 13.50 1.88
N TYR A 304 16.55 13.89 3.09
CA TYR A 304 15.65 14.22 4.18
C TYR A 304 15.98 15.55 4.89
N MET A 305 16.94 16.35 4.40
CA MET A 305 17.30 17.64 5.01
C MET A 305 16.19 18.71 4.95
N CYS A 306 15.27 18.60 3.98
CA CYS A 306 14.13 19.50 3.83
C CYS A 306 12.98 19.22 4.82
N LEU A 307 13.09 18.16 5.63
CA LEU A 307 12.03 17.71 6.51
C LEU A 307 12.13 18.35 7.90
N PRO A 308 10.99 18.63 8.56
CA PRO A 308 10.97 19.17 9.91
C PRO A 308 11.46 18.17 10.97
N ARG A 309 11.39 16.86 10.67
CA ARG A 309 11.83 15.77 11.55
C ARG A 309 12.58 14.71 10.76
N LEU A 310 13.58 14.10 11.40
CA LEU A 310 14.36 13.01 10.79
C LEU A 310 13.52 11.74 10.70
N PRO A 311 13.68 10.95 9.61
CA PRO A 311 13.08 9.63 9.52
C PRO A 311 13.58 8.70 10.64
N VAL A 312 12.69 7.87 11.16
CA VAL A 312 13.03 6.80 12.11
C VAL A 312 13.52 5.58 11.31
N GLY A 313 14.77 5.18 11.50
CA GLY A 313 15.37 4.03 10.81
C GLY A 313 16.81 3.77 11.26
N ASN A 314 17.46 2.79 10.64
CA ASN A 314 18.84 2.43 10.94
C ASN A 314 19.83 3.40 10.29
N LEU A 315 20.89 3.76 11.01
CA LEU A 315 21.93 4.71 10.60
C LEU A 315 23.30 4.05 10.32
N ILE A 316 23.35 2.72 10.17
CA ILE A 316 24.58 1.91 10.20
C ILE A 316 25.21 1.77 8.81
#